data_AF-A0A7K2VW72-F1
#
_entry.id   AF-A0A7K2VW72-F1
#
_cell.length_a   1.000
_cell.length_b   1.000
_cell.length_c   1.000
_cell.angle_alpha   90.00
_cell.angle_beta   90.00
_cell.angle_gamma   90.00
#
_symmetry.space_group_name_H-M   'P 1'
#
loop_
_entity.id
_entity.type
_entity.pdbx_description
1 polymer ?
#
loop_
_entity_poly.entity_id
_entity_poly.type
_entity_poly.pdbx_seq_one_letter_code
_entity_poly.pdbx_strand_id
1 'polypeptide(L)'
;MSLFGDGLEAAVQQAFTRPAPKSAGAQMRYLVKQLKGTKAVAQMLRISQRTVERYVKDQIKKPRPDLAARLEREVKARWQPQIRAKARQKAATTGG
;
A
#
# COMPACT_ATOMS: atom_id res chain seq x y z
N MET A 1 6.44 24.89 -0.13
CA MET A 1 7.34 23.95 0.57
C MET A 1 6.51 22.81 1.18
N SER A 2 6.54 21.59 0.63
CA SER A 2 6.05 20.39 1.31
C SER A 2 6.94 19.22 0.91
N LEU A 3 7.99 19.02 1.71
CA LEU A 3 8.93 17.91 1.61
C LEU A 3 8.25 16.63 2.09
N PHE A 4 7.64 15.87 1.19
CA PHE A 4 7.24 14.47 1.43
C PHE A 4 7.55 13.60 0.19
N GLY A 5 8.57 13.94 -0.59
CA GLY A 5 8.93 13.25 -1.83
C GLY A 5 9.92 12.08 -1.64
N ASP A 6 10.98 12.28 -0.85
CA ASP A 6 12.17 11.43 -0.99
C ASP A 6 12.20 10.16 -0.13
N GLY A 7 11.38 10.08 0.94
CA GLY A 7 11.33 8.89 1.80
C GLY A 7 10.46 7.74 1.26
N LEU A 8 9.63 7.99 0.25
CA LEU A 8 8.68 7.01 -0.30
C LEU A 8 9.30 6.13 -1.39
N GLU A 9 10.28 6.64 -2.14
CA GLU A 9 11.03 5.95 -3.20
C GLU A 9 11.86 4.76 -2.64
N ALA A 10 12.59 4.95 -1.55
CA ALA A 10 13.44 3.88 -0.98
C ALA A 10 12.64 2.68 -0.42
N ALA A 11 11.40 2.92 0.04
CA ALA A 11 10.51 1.86 0.49
C ALA A 11 9.93 1.04 -0.68
N VAL A 12 10.04 1.53 -1.92
CA VAL A 12 9.48 0.88 -3.10
C VAL A 12 10.25 -0.36 -3.48
N GLN A 13 11.57 -0.25 -3.57
CA GLN A 13 12.47 -1.32 -3.98
C GLN A 13 12.44 -2.50 -2.99
N GLN A 14 12.28 -2.25 -1.69
CA GLN A 14 12.26 -3.29 -0.66
C GLN A 14 10.89 -3.95 -0.44
N ALA A 15 9.81 -3.40 -0.99
CA ALA A 15 8.47 -3.97 -0.82
C ALA A 15 8.27 -5.30 -1.57
N PHE A 16 9.06 -5.60 -2.60
CA PHE A 16 8.83 -6.74 -3.52
C PHE A 16 9.24 -8.13 -3.00
N THR A 17 9.73 -8.22 -1.76
CA THR A 17 10.03 -9.47 -1.02
C THR A 17 9.47 -9.49 0.40
N ARG A 18 8.75 -8.45 0.81
CA ARG A 18 8.22 -8.33 2.17
C ARG A 18 6.80 -8.89 2.28
N PRO A 19 6.39 -9.40 3.45
CA PRO A 19 5.01 -9.80 3.68
C PRO A 19 4.05 -8.63 3.43
N ALA A 20 2.82 -8.95 2.99
CA ALA A 20 1.80 -7.94 2.73
C ALA A 20 1.65 -6.99 3.94
N PRO A 21 1.53 -5.66 3.73
CA PRO A 21 1.46 -4.72 4.82
C PRO A 21 0.24 -5.01 5.71
N LYS A 22 0.48 -5.29 7.00
CA LYS A 22 -0.56 -5.68 7.97
C LYS A 22 -1.15 -4.49 8.73
N SER A 23 -0.38 -3.41 8.91
CA SER A 23 -0.86 -2.23 9.64
C SER A 23 -1.55 -1.24 8.71
N ALA A 24 -2.54 -0.51 9.23
CA ALA A 24 -3.30 0.48 8.45
C ALA A 24 -2.39 1.58 7.86
N GLY A 25 -1.40 2.06 8.62
CA GLY A 25 -0.42 3.05 8.14
C GLY A 25 0.43 2.51 6.98
N ALA A 26 0.88 1.25 7.07
CA ALA A 26 1.66 0.61 6.01
C ALA A 26 0.80 0.35 4.75
N GLN A 27 -0.45 -0.07 4.94
CA GLN A 27 -1.41 -0.26 3.86
C GLN A 27 -1.73 1.06 3.14
N MET A 28 -1.94 2.15 3.89
CA MET A 28 -2.16 3.48 3.33
C MET A 28 -0.93 3.98 2.54
N ARG A 29 0.28 3.82 3.09
CA ARG A 29 1.54 4.15 2.37
C ARG A 29 1.69 3.34 1.08
N TYR A 30 1.35 2.06 1.11
CA TYR A 30 1.35 1.22 -0.08
C TYR A 30 0.37 1.72 -1.14
N LEU A 31 -0.87 2.06 -0.77
CA LEU A 31 -1.86 2.58 -1.71
C LEU A 31 -1.48 3.96 -2.27
N VAL A 32 -0.93 4.85 -1.44
CA VAL A 32 -0.44 6.18 -1.88
C VAL A 32 0.64 6.02 -2.93
N LYS A 33 1.57 5.08 -2.73
CA LYS A 33 2.59 4.73 -3.71
C LYS A 33 1.99 4.18 -5.01
N GLN A 34 1.03 3.25 -4.92
CA GLN A 34 0.41 2.65 -6.11
C GLN A 34 -0.43 3.66 -6.92
N LEU A 35 -1.13 4.57 -6.25
CA LEU A 35 -2.00 5.57 -6.86
C LEU A 35 -1.32 6.93 -7.07
N LYS A 36 -0.03 7.06 -6.72
CA LYS A 36 0.79 8.26 -6.84
C LYS A 36 0.20 9.50 -6.15
N GLY A 37 -0.60 9.33 -5.10
CA GLY A 37 -1.17 10.46 -4.37
C GLY A 37 -2.19 10.09 -3.29
N THR A 38 -2.30 10.95 -2.27
CA THR A 38 -3.24 10.79 -1.15
C THR A 38 -4.69 11.08 -1.56
N LYS A 39 -4.91 12.01 -2.50
CA LYS A 39 -6.25 12.33 -3.04
C LYS A 39 -6.93 11.14 -3.71
N ALA A 40 -6.18 10.40 -4.54
CA ALA A 40 -6.70 9.22 -5.22
C ALA A 40 -7.08 8.10 -4.24
N VAL A 41 -6.24 7.88 -3.21
CA VAL A 41 -6.54 6.93 -2.12
C VAL A 41 -7.79 7.35 -1.36
N ALA A 42 -7.92 8.63 -1.04
CA ALA A 42 -9.05 9.18 -0.31
C ALA A 42 -10.37 8.98 -1.05
N GLN A 43 -10.38 9.24 -2.36
CA GLN A 43 -11.55 9.03 -3.22
C GLN A 43 -11.94 7.54 -3.30
N MET A 44 -10.96 6.66 -3.49
CA MET A 44 -11.17 5.21 -3.53
C MET A 44 -11.75 4.68 -2.21
N LEU A 45 -11.15 5.07 -1.08
CA LEU A 45 -11.58 4.61 0.24
C LEU A 45 -12.80 5.36 0.78
N ARG A 46 -13.30 6.38 0.04
CA ARG A 46 -14.39 7.28 0.45
C ARG A 46 -14.17 7.89 1.83
N ILE A 47 -12.97 8.44 2.05
CA ILE A 47 -12.57 9.15 3.27
C ILE A 47 -11.93 10.50 2.92
N SER A 48 -11.70 11.35 3.91
CA SER A 48 -11.00 12.62 3.66
C SER A 48 -9.52 12.40 3.34
N GLN A 49 -8.94 13.25 2.50
CA GLN A 49 -7.50 13.24 2.22
C GLN A 49 -6.66 13.42 3.50
N ARG A 50 -7.13 14.29 4.41
CA ARG A 50 -6.46 14.49 5.71
C ARG A 50 -6.45 13.22 6.56
N THR A 51 -7.50 12.40 6.50
CA THR A 51 -7.54 11.09 7.16
C THR A 51 -6.45 10.17 6.61
N VAL A 52 -6.25 10.14 5.29
CA VAL A 52 -5.16 9.37 4.66
C VAL A 52 -3.80 9.84 5.16
N GLU A 53 -3.56 11.16 5.16
CA GLU A 53 -2.30 11.76 5.62
C GLU A 53 -2.01 11.44 7.09
N ARG A 54 -3.04 11.43 7.95
CA ARG A 54 -2.90 11.06 9.36
C ARG A 54 -2.50 9.60 9.55
N TYR A 55 -3.00 8.68 8.73
CA TYR A 55 -2.52 7.29 8.76
C TYR A 55 -1.11 7.16 8.21
N VAL A 56 -0.76 7.88 7.14
CA VAL A 56 0.60 7.87 6.57
C VAL A 56 1.63 8.37 7.57
N LYS A 57 1.28 9.39 8.36
CA LYS A 57 2.10 9.95 9.44
C LYS A 57 1.98 9.18 10.77
N ASP A 58 1.30 8.03 10.79
CA ASP A 58 1.08 7.21 11.98
C ASP A 58 0.42 7.94 13.17
N GLN A 59 -0.28 9.05 12.92
CA GLN A 59 -1.04 9.83 13.90
C GLN A 59 -2.36 9.16 14.30
N ILE A 60 -2.85 8.25 13.46
CA ILE A 60 -3.92 7.30 13.80
C ILE A 60 -3.42 5.92 13.38
N LYS A 61 -3.60 4.94 14.26
CA LYS A 61 -3.15 3.56 14.01
C LYS A 61 -4.31 2.59 13.82
N LYS A 62 -5.45 2.85 14.44
CA LYS A 62 -6.61 1.96 14.45
C LYS A 62 -7.74 2.52 13.58
N PRO A 63 -7.95 1.98 12.36
CA PRO A 63 -9.11 2.29 11.57
C PRO A 63 -10.38 1.67 12.16
N ARG A 64 -11.52 2.30 11.86
CA ARG A 64 -12.83 1.68 12.07
C ARG A 64 -12.87 0.35 11.29
N PRO A 65 -13.57 -0.68 11.79
CA PRO A 65 -13.56 -2.01 11.19
C PRO A 65 -13.96 -2.02 9.71
N ASP A 66 -14.95 -1.21 9.34
CA ASP A 66 -15.39 -1.07 7.95
C ASP A 66 -14.31 -0.45 7.03
N LEU A 67 -13.57 0.56 7.52
CA LEU A 67 -12.44 1.13 6.78
C LEU A 67 -11.29 0.12 6.68
N ALA A 68 -11.05 -0.66 7.72
CA ALA A 68 -10.03 -1.70 7.72
C ALA A 68 -10.32 -2.75 6.63
N ALA A 69 -11.55 -3.24 6.55
CA ALA A 69 -11.96 -4.21 5.55
C ALA A 69 -11.81 -3.68 4.11
N ARG A 70 -12.18 -2.40 3.86
CA ARG A 70 -12.00 -1.74 2.57
C ARG A 70 -10.52 -1.60 2.20
N LEU A 71 -9.71 -1.17 3.16
CA LEU A 71 -8.27 -1.01 2.99
C LEU A 71 -7.58 -2.33 2.65
N GLU A 72 -7.88 -3.40 3.39
CA GLU A 72 -7.35 -4.74 3.12
C GLU A 72 -7.73 -5.26 1.74
N ARG A 73 -8.98 -5.06 1.32
CA ARG A 73 -9.47 -5.48 0.00
C ARG A 73 -8.67 -4.82 -1.13
N GLU A 74 -8.49 -3.51 -1.08
CA GLU A 74 -7.76 -2.75 -2.10
C GLU A 74 -6.28 -3.12 -2.16
N VAL A 75 -5.66 -3.29 -0.99
CA VAL A 75 -4.27 -3.75 -0.90
C VAL A 75 -4.13 -5.14 -1.50
N LYS A 76 -5.00 -6.09 -1.10
CA LYS A 76 -4.94 -7.47 -1.58
C LYS A 76 -5.18 -7.55 -3.09
N ALA A 77 -6.10 -6.75 -3.64
CA ALA A 77 -6.40 -6.70 -5.06
C ALA A 77 -5.16 -6.27 -5.88
N ARG A 78 -4.38 -5.31 -5.38
CA ARG A 78 -3.19 -4.77 -6.06
C ARG A 78 -1.92 -5.57 -5.78
N TRP A 79 -1.86 -6.25 -4.63
CA TRP A 79 -0.74 -7.06 -4.20
C TRP A 79 -0.69 -8.43 -4.92
N GLN A 80 -1.84 -9.08 -5.09
CA GLN A 80 -1.91 -10.43 -5.67
C GLN A 80 -1.27 -10.58 -7.07
N PRO A 81 -1.49 -9.68 -8.04
CA PRO A 81 -0.92 -9.81 -9.39
C PRO A 81 0.61 -9.83 -9.38
N GLN A 82 1.24 -9.01 -8.52
CA GLN A 82 2.70 -8.92 -8.41
C GLN A 82 3.31 -10.21 -7.82
N ILE A 83 2.67 -10.80 -6.81
CA ILE A 83 3.09 -12.08 -6.24
C ILE A 83 2.95 -13.22 -7.27
N ARG A 84 1.82 -13.28 -7.99
CA ARG A 84 1.56 -14.31 -9.00
C ARG A 84 2.49 -14.22 -10.20
N ALA A 85 2.85 -13.02 -10.64
CA ALA A 85 3.80 -12.82 -11.73
C ALA A 85 5.20 -13.36 -11.35
N LYS A 86 5.66 -13.10 -10.12
CA LYS A 86 6.96 -13.56 -9.64
C LYS A 86 7.00 -15.05 -9.33
N ALA A 87 5.93 -15.63 -8.82
CA ALA A 87 5.80 -17.08 -8.63
C ALA A 87 5.92 -17.84 -9.96
N ARG A 88 5.28 -17.31 -11.02
CA ARG A 88 5.40 -17.85 -12.38
C ARG A 88 6.81 -17.71 -12.94
N GLN A 89 7.47 -16.57 -12.75
CA GLN A 89 8.86 -16.38 -13.19
C GLN A 89 9.83 -17.32 -12.47
N LYS A 90 9.72 -17.49 -11.15
CA LYS A 90 10.57 -18.43 -10.40
C LYS A 90 10.37 -19.89 -10.84
N ALA A 91 9.12 -20.31 -11.07
CA ALA A 91 8.83 -21.65 -11.57
C ALA A 91 9.44 -21.88 -12.97
N ALA A 92 9.49 -20.84 -13.82
CA ALA A 92 10.12 -20.93 -15.14
C ALA A 92 11.66 -20.99 -15.09
N THR A 93 12.32 -20.59 -13.98
CA THR A 93 13.80 -20.58 -13.86
C THR A 93 14.35 -21.79 -13.09
N THR A 94 13.50 -22.57 -12.39
CA THR A 94 13.93 -23.73 -11.59
C THR A 94 13.57 -25.08 -12.23
N GLY A 95 12.94 -25.09 -13.41
CA GLY A 95 12.69 -26.31 -14.19
C GLY A 95 13.77 -26.53 -15.24
N GLY A 96 14.92 -27.05 -14.82
CA GLY A 96 15.96 -27.65 -15.66
C GLY A 96 16.37 -28.98 -15.06
#